data_AF-A0A7Y9MC53-F1
#
_entry.id   AF-A0A7Y9MC53-F1
#
_cell.length_a   1.000
_cell.length_b   1.000
_cell.length_c   1.000
_cell.angle_alpha   90.00
_cell.angle_beta   90.00
_cell.angle_gamma   90.00
#
_symmetry.space_group_name_H-M   'P 1'
#
loop_
_entity.id
_entity.type
_entity.pdbx_description
1 polymer ?
#
loop_
_entity_poly.entity_id
_entity_poly.type
_entity_poly.pdbx_seq_one_letter_code
_entity_poly.pdbx_strand_id
1 'polypeptide(L)'
;MSVYDEIGGDAAVSLAVESFYDRVMADATLSPYFEGMNLHAIKDHQRDFFTVLLDGPEVYDGRSMRNAHAGLHITDEVFTRTLQHLAATLDELDVTPPLKDQVLRRIEVMRAAIVEVR
;
A
#
# COMPACT_ATOMS: atom_id res chain seq x y z
N MET A 1 -10.96 -15.93 -11.22
CA MET A 1 -9.57 -15.48 -11.22
C MET A 1 -9.60 -14.12 -10.55
N SER A 2 -8.90 -13.98 -9.44
CA SER A 2 -8.82 -12.72 -8.70
C SER A 2 -7.76 -11.80 -9.32
N VAL A 3 -7.74 -10.52 -8.92
CA VAL A 3 -6.64 -9.61 -9.28
C VAL A 3 -5.31 -10.17 -8.78
N TYR A 4 -5.31 -10.79 -7.59
CA TYR A 4 -4.17 -11.48 -7.02
C TYR A 4 -3.63 -12.57 -7.95
N ASP A 5 -4.48 -13.42 -8.51
CA ASP A 5 -4.06 -14.44 -9.47
C ASP A 5 -3.47 -13.82 -10.74
N GLU A 6 -4.11 -12.74 -11.24
CA GLU A 6 -3.71 -12.06 -12.48
C GLU A 6 -2.35 -11.35 -12.38
N ILE A 7 -1.98 -10.84 -11.21
CA ILE A 7 -0.66 -10.20 -11.00
C ILE A 7 0.47 -11.21 -10.75
N GLY A 8 0.17 -12.49 -10.52
CA GLY A 8 1.16 -13.53 -10.20
C GLY A 8 1.22 -13.96 -8.74
N GLY A 9 0.19 -13.65 -7.94
CA GLY A 9 0.02 -14.14 -6.58
C GLY A 9 1.06 -13.65 -5.57
N ASP A 10 1.38 -14.48 -4.59
CA ASP A 10 2.22 -14.14 -3.43
C ASP A 10 3.58 -13.58 -3.80
N ALA A 11 4.23 -14.17 -4.81
CA ALA A 11 5.54 -13.73 -5.28
C ALA A 11 5.48 -12.29 -5.83
N ALA A 12 4.45 -11.97 -6.60
CA ALA A 12 4.25 -10.62 -7.14
C ALA A 12 3.89 -9.61 -6.04
N VAL A 13 3.03 -9.98 -5.09
CA VAL A 13 2.70 -9.14 -3.92
C VAL A 13 3.95 -8.86 -3.08
N SER A 14 4.77 -9.88 -2.84
CA SER A 14 6.02 -9.74 -2.08
C SER A 14 6.97 -8.77 -2.75
N LEU A 15 7.21 -8.92 -4.06
CA LEU A 15 8.04 -7.98 -4.83
C LEU A 15 7.47 -6.57 -4.84
N ALA A 16 6.14 -6.43 -4.97
CA ALA A 16 5.48 -5.14 -4.92
C ALA A 16 5.69 -4.44 -3.57
N VAL A 17 5.53 -5.15 -2.46
CA VAL A 17 5.74 -4.56 -1.13
C VAL A 17 7.19 -4.14 -0.92
N GLU A 18 8.17 -4.94 -1.36
CA GLU A 18 9.57 -4.56 -1.27
C GLU A 18 9.88 -3.28 -2.07
N SER A 19 9.55 -3.25 -3.37
CA SER A 19 9.78 -2.06 -4.22
C SER A 19 9.02 -0.83 -3.73
N PHE A 20 7.78 -1.01 -3.26
CA PHE A 20 6.98 0.07 -2.71
C PHE A 20 7.66 0.71 -1.49
N TYR A 21 8.14 -0.09 -0.54
CA TYR A 21 8.79 0.46 0.64
C TYR A 21 10.18 1.01 0.36
N ASP A 22 10.91 0.48 -0.62
CA ASP A 22 12.18 1.10 -1.04
C ASP A 22 11.95 2.54 -1.54
N ARG A 23 10.85 2.77 -2.28
CA ARG A 23 10.44 4.11 -2.73
C ARG A 23 9.97 4.99 -1.58
N VAL A 24 9.14 4.46 -0.67
CA VAL A 24 8.65 5.19 0.51
C VAL A 24 9.80 5.63 1.42
N MET A 25 10.77 4.75 1.66
CA MET A 25 11.91 5.06 2.53
C MET A 25 12.93 5.99 1.86
N ALA A 26 13.01 6.00 0.53
CA ALA A 26 13.81 6.97 -0.23
C ALA A 26 13.17 8.37 -0.30
N ASP A 27 11.91 8.51 0.10
CA ASP A 27 11.15 9.74 0.03
C ASP A 27 11.22 10.54 1.33
N ALA A 28 11.87 11.70 1.31
CA ALA A 28 12.03 12.56 2.48
C ALA A 28 10.70 13.07 3.08
N THR A 29 9.60 13.04 2.33
CA THR A 29 8.27 13.40 2.84
C THR A 29 7.61 12.25 3.59
N LEU A 30 7.93 10.99 3.25
CA LEU A 30 7.25 9.80 3.78
C LEU A 30 8.09 9.04 4.81
N SER A 31 9.40 8.96 4.62
CA SER A 31 10.28 8.21 5.52
C SER A 31 10.22 8.64 7.00
N PRO A 32 9.96 9.91 7.37
CA PRO A 32 9.82 10.28 8.78
C PRO A 32 8.66 9.58 9.51
N TYR A 33 7.60 9.16 8.79
CA TYR A 33 6.47 8.42 9.38
C TYR A 33 6.86 7.02 9.89
N PHE A 34 8.00 6.50 9.46
CA PHE A 34 8.47 5.15 9.76
C PHE A 34 9.69 5.13 10.70
N GLU A 35 10.13 6.29 11.20
CA GLU A 35 11.26 6.35 12.13
C GLU A 35 10.98 5.55 13.41
N GLY A 36 11.91 4.68 13.79
CA GLY A 36 11.79 3.82 14.97
C GLY A 36 10.80 2.65 14.81
N MET A 37 10.17 2.48 13.64
CA MET A 37 9.30 1.35 13.36
C MET A 37 10.08 0.11 12.93
N ASN A 38 9.52 -1.07 13.20
CA ASN A 38 10.02 -2.32 12.63
C ASN A 38 9.52 -2.46 11.20
N LEU A 39 10.34 -2.06 10.22
CA LEU A 39 9.98 -2.15 8.81
C LEU A 39 9.67 -3.57 8.34
N HIS A 40 10.31 -4.59 8.90
CA HIS A 40 9.99 -5.98 8.55
C HIS A 40 8.52 -6.28 8.90
N ALA A 41 8.11 -6.00 10.14
CA ALA A 41 6.73 -6.21 10.58
C ALA A 41 5.71 -5.37 9.77
N ILE A 42 6.11 -4.17 9.34
CA ILE A 42 5.27 -3.33 8.48
C ILE A 42 5.14 -3.92 7.07
N LYS A 43 6.23 -4.41 6.47
CA LYS A 43 6.20 -5.08 5.17
C LYS A 43 5.37 -6.37 5.22
N ASP A 44 5.51 -7.18 6.28
CA ASP A 44 4.70 -8.40 6.49
C ASP A 44 3.21 -8.04 6.49
N HIS A 45 2.83 -7.07 7.30
CA HIS A 45 1.45 -6.60 7.41
C HIS A 45 0.91 -6.03 6.10
N GLN A 46 1.75 -5.30 5.34
CA GLN A 46 1.37 -4.75 4.04
C GLN A 46 1.13 -5.84 2.99
N ARG A 47 1.89 -6.96 3.04
CA ARG A 47 1.65 -8.12 2.17
C ARG A 47 0.31 -8.78 2.45
N ASP A 48 -0.04 -8.97 3.72
CA ASP A 48 -1.34 -9.51 4.11
C ASP A 48 -2.48 -8.61 3.62
N PHE A 49 -2.33 -7.31 3.85
CA PHE A 49 -3.30 -6.31 3.41
C PHE A 49 -3.44 -6.28 1.88
N PHE A 50 -2.34 -6.26 1.12
CA PHE A 50 -2.42 -6.28 -0.34
C PHE A 50 -2.97 -7.58 -0.88
N THR A 51 -2.66 -8.73 -0.27
CA THR A 51 -3.26 -10.00 -0.67
C THR A 51 -4.78 -9.93 -0.57
N VAL A 52 -5.30 -9.43 0.54
CA VAL A 52 -6.76 -9.27 0.75
C VAL A 52 -7.34 -8.22 -0.20
N LEU A 53 -6.67 -7.08 -0.35
CA LEU A 53 -7.09 -6.00 -1.25
C LEU A 53 -7.26 -6.48 -2.69
N LEU A 54 -6.46 -7.47 -3.11
CA LEU A 54 -6.44 -8.02 -4.47
C LEU A 54 -7.31 -9.27 -4.60
N ASP A 55 -8.20 -9.54 -3.64
CA ASP A 55 -9.08 -10.71 -3.58
C ASP A 55 -8.31 -12.05 -3.53
N GLY A 56 -7.13 -12.05 -2.90
CA GLY A 56 -6.36 -13.25 -2.58
C GLY A 56 -6.97 -14.07 -1.45
N PRO A 57 -6.38 -15.22 -1.11
CA PRO A 57 -6.99 -16.20 -0.19
C PRO A 57 -6.95 -15.79 1.28
N GLU A 58 -6.13 -14.80 1.62
CA GLU A 58 -5.90 -14.37 3.00
C GLU A 58 -7.06 -13.54 3.57
N VAL A 59 -7.13 -13.48 4.90
CA VAL A 59 -8.04 -12.62 5.64
C VAL A 59 -7.22 -11.57 6.37
N TYR A 60 -7.54 -10.30 6.16
CA TYR A 60 -6.89 -9.21 6.88
C TYR A 60 -7.42 -9.17 8.32
N ASP A 61 -6.56 -9.50 9.28
CA ASP A 61 -6.89 -9.52 10.72
C ASP A 61 -6.31 -8.32 11.50
N GLY A 62 -5.65 -7.41 10.80
CA GLY A 62 -4.99 -6.28 11.43
C GLY A 62 -5.91 -5.12 11.81
N ARG A 63 -5.29 -4.04 12.29
CA ARG A 63 -6.01 -2.82 12.71
C ARG A 63 -6.77 -2.23 11.52
N SER A 64 -7.93 -1.64 11.79
CA SER A 64 -8.63 -0.85 10.77
C SER A 64 -7.74 0.28 10.25
N MET A 65 -7.91 0.70 9.00
CA MET A 65 -7.13 1.80 8.41
C MET A 65 -7.18 3.07 9.27
N ARG A 66 -8.34 3.38 9.86
CA ARG A 66 -8.48 4.50 10.80
C ARG A 66 -7.60 4.34 12.03
N ASN A 67 -7.64 3.17 12.69
CA ASN A 67 -6.89 2.96 13.93
C ASN A 67 -5.38 2.78 13.68
N ALA A 68 -5.00 2.24 12.53
CA ALA A 68 -3.61 2.06 12.15
C ALA A 68 -2.90 3.40 11.92
N HIS A 69 -3.63 4.39 11.39
CA HIS A 69 -3.10 5.70 11.00
C HIS A 69 -3.53 6.85 11.93
N ALA A 70 -4.28 6.56 12.99
CA ALA A 70 -4.78 7.57 13.92
C ALA A 70 -3.64 8.34 14.60
N GLY A 71 -3.77 9.67 14.63
CA GLY A 71 -2.81 10.56 15.29
C GLY A 71 -1.50 10.75 14.52
N LEU A 72 -1.41 10.24 13.29
CA LEU A 72 -0.26 10.48 12.41
C LEU A 72 -0.38 11.82 11.67
N HIS A 73 -1.53 12.50 11.73
CA HIS A 73 -1.75 13.79 11.06
C HIS A 73 -1.45 13.73 9.56
N ILE A 74 -1.80 12.60 8.92
CA ILE A 74 -1.58 12.40 7.48
C ILE A 74 -2.42 13.42 6.70
N THR A 75 -1.75 14.12 5.78
CA THR A 75 -2.38 15.09 4.88
C THR A 75 -2.81 14.43 3.57
N ASP A 76 -3.68 15.12 2.82
CA ASP A 76 -4.03 14.71 1.45
C ASP A 76 -2.81 14.61 0.53
N GLU A 77 -1.82 15.48 0.72
CA GLU A 77 -0.56 15.46 -0.04
C GLU A 77 0.26 14.21 0.27
N VAL A 78 0.45 13.89 1.56
CA VAL A 78 1.18 12.69 2.00
C VAL A 78 0.51 11.42 1.47
N PHE A 79 -0.81 11.31 1.60
CA PHE A 79 -1.55 10.16 1.07
C PHE A 79 -1.41 10.04 -0.45
N THR A 80 -1.54 11.14 -1.18
CA THR A 80 -1.41 11.15 -2.65
C THR A 80 0.00 10.74 -3.08
N ARG A 81 1.03 11.19 -2.35
CA ARG A 81 2.42 10.81 -2.60
C ARG A 81 2.66 9.32 -2.38
N THR A 82 2.06 8.74 -1.34
CA THR A 82 2.05 7.28 -1.12
C THR A 82 1.41 6.54 -2.30
N LEU A 83 0.27 7.02 -2.82
CA LEU A 83 -0.37 6.44 -4.01
C LEU A 83 0.47 6.55 -5.27
N GLN A 84 1.23 7.63 -5.44
CA GLN A 84 2.15 7.80 -6.58
C GLN A 84 3.27 6.75 -6.54
N HIS A 85 3.82 6.45 -5.37
CA HIS A 85 4.82 5.37 -5.23
C HIS A 85 4.24 3.99 -5.48
N LEU A 86 3.01 3.75 -5.02
CA LEU A 86 2.30 2.50 -5.34
C LEU A 86 2.08 2.38 -6.85
N ALA A 87 1.64 3.44 -7.53
CA ALA A 87 1.47 3.45 -8.98
C ALA A 87 2.79 3.15 -9.71
N ALA A 88 3.88 3.80 -9.31
CA ALA A 88 5.20 3.58 -9.90
C ALA A 88 5.75 2.16 -9.65
N THR A 89 5.41 1.56 -8.51
CA THR A 89 5.73 0.16 -8.19
C THR A 89 4.98 -0.80 -9.12
N LEU A 90 3.68 -0.57 -9.33
CA LEU A 90 2.88 -1.39 -10.24
C LEU A 90 3.35 -1.26 -11.69
N ASP A 91 3.78 -0.06 -12.10
CA ASP A 91 4.38 0.17 -13.41
C ASP A 91 5.71 -0.59 -13.58
N GLU A 92 6.55 -0.65 -12.55
CA GLU A 92 7.81 -1.42 -12.58
C GLU A 92 7.60 -2.93 -12.68
N LEU A 93 6.47 -3.43 -12.16
CA LEU A 93 6.10 -4.84 -12.22
C LEU A 93 5.30 -5.21 -13.48
N ASP A 94 5.26 -4.32 -14.48
CA ASP A 94 4.54 -4.49 -15.74
C ASP A 94 3.04 -4.81 -15.55
N VAL A 95 2.44 -4.33 -14.45
CA VAL A 95 1.00 -4.48 -14.20
C VAL A 95 0.23 -3.67 -15.23
N THR A 96 -0.73 -4.32 -15.91
CA THR A 96 -1.48 -3.66 -16.99
C THR A 96 -2.22 -2.40 -16.48
N PRO A 97 -2.37 -1.35 -17.31
CA PRO A 97 -3.04 -0.12 -16.89
C PRO A 97 -4.45 -0.32 -16.30
N PRO A 98 -5.33 -1.17 -16.86
CA PRO A 98 -6.65 -1.43 -16.26
C PRO A 98 -6.57 -1.99 -14.84
N LEU A 99 -5.60 -2.88 -14.61
CA LEU A 99 -5.40 -3.54 -13.33
C LEU A 99 -4.79 -2.57 -12.32
N LYS A 100 -3.78 -1.79 -12.73
CA LYS A 100 -3.22 -0.70 -11.92
C LYS A 100 -4.31 0.27 -11.46
N ASP A 101 -5.15 0.73 -12.37
CA ASP A 101 -6.23 1.66 -12.05
C ASP A 101 -7.24 1.05 -11.06
N GLN A 102 -7.53 -0.25 -11.18
CA GLN A 102 -8.38 -0.96 -10.23
C GLN A 102 -7.78 -0.99 -8.82
N VAL A 103 -6.49 -1.31 -8.69
CA VAL A 103 -5.78 -1.32 -7.40
C VAL A 103 -5.77 0.08 -6.77
N LEU A 104 -5.38 1.10 -7.54
CA LEU A 104 -5.30 2.47 -7.05
C LEU A 104 -6.68 2.99 -6.59
N ARG A 105 -7.76 2.68 -7.32
CA ARG A 105 -9.13 3.03 -6.90
C ARG A 105 -9.54 2.36 -5.58
N ARG A 106 -9.14 1.11 -5.35
CA ARG A 106 -9.45 0.39 -4.09
C ARG A 106 -8.76 1.05 -2.89
N ILE A 107 -7.51 1.48 -3.05
CA ILE A 107 -6.80 2.22 -2.00
C ILE A 107 -7.35 3.64 -1.82
N GLU A 108 -7.68 4.35 -2.91
CA GLU A 108 -8.17 5.73 -2.85
C GLU A 108 -9.44 5.87 -1.98
N VAL A 109 -10.32 4.86 -1.96
CA VAL A 109 -11.50 4.83 -1.06
C VAL A 109 -11.10 4.92 0.42
N MET A 110 -9.91 4.44 0.78
CA MET A 110 -9.42 4.46 2.17
C MET A 110 -8.91 5.83 2.61
N ARG A 111 -8.73 6.79 1.68
CA ARG A 111 -8.30 8.16 1.99
C ARG A 111 -9.14 8.78 3.11
N ALA A 112 -10.47 8.61 3.05
CA ALA A 112 -11.39 9.14 4.05
C ALA A 112 -11.21 8.55 5.46
N ALA A 113 -10.57 7.38 5.59
CA ALA A 113 -10.25 6.76 6.87
C ALA A 113 -8.84 7.10 7.36
N ILE A 114 -7.93 7.53 6.48
CA ILE A 114 -6.50 7.71 6.76
C ILE A 114 -6.11 9.19 6.89
N VAL A 115 -6.65 10.07 6.03
CA VAL A 115 -6.33 11.50 6.04
C VAL A 115 -7.03 12.18 7.22
N GLU A 116 -6.24 12.84 8.05
CA GLU A 116 -6.70 13.58 9.24
C GLU A 116 -6.62 15.10 9.06
N VAL A 117 -5.76 15.56 8.14
CA VAL A 117 -5.54 16.99 7.86
C VAL A 117 -5.80 17.23 6.37
N ARG A 118 -6.71 18.15 6.06
CA ARG A 118 -7.10 18.49 4.68
C ARG A 118 -6.55 19.86 4.29
#